data_AF-A0A524QZR3-F1
#
_entry.id   AF-A0A524QZR3-F1
#
_cell.length_a   1.000
_cell.length_b   1.000
_cell.length_c   1.000
_cell.angle_alpha   90.00
_cell.angle_beta   90.00
_cell.angle_gamma   90.00
#
_symmetry.space_group_name_H-M   'P 1'
#
loop_
_entity.id
_entity.type
_entity.pdbx_description
1 polymer ?
#
loop_
_entity_poly.entity_id
_entity_poly.type
_entity_poly.pdbx_seq_one_letter_code
_entity_poly.pdbx_strand_id
1 'polypeptide(L)'
;MNLLEAVTILRDPKQKGQEEAGQVLWDFCSLRARKYYYQKREDIAADACHKIIEIARKGHFEDYAESSVERYISTVVHNRERDLRREEKRAKTAGLMEGHPDAGENDAREADLADQPEVVLSRAELVRTVEAFVQKVHEARPETYRSQFEDSVDLSRDYYFRECSMEEVLARHFQVTATTPKAEVVRLRDRVSKKMQRFREALVSQIDEATRTKLIDPDTAKAYEF
;
A
#
# COMPACT_ATOMS: atom_id res chain seq x y z
N MET A 1 -28.03 10.89 15.74
CA MET A 1 -26.82 10.10 16.06
C MET A 1 -25.68 10.55 15.17
N ASN A 2 -24.52 10.81 15.74
CA ASN A 2 -23.31 11.15 15.00
C ASN A 2 -22.47 9.89 14.68
N LEU A 3 -21.39 10.05 13.92
CA LEU A 3 -20.60 8.91 13.42
C LEU A 3 -19.82 8.20 14.54
N LEU A 4 -19.33 8.95 15.53
CA LEU A 4 -18.63 8.37 16.68
C LEU A 4 -19.59 7.55 17.56
N GLU A 5 -20.79 8.07 17.81
CA GLU A 5 -21.87 7.36 18.52
C GLU A 5 -22.26 6.08 17.77
N ALA A 6 -22.43 6.16 16.44
CA ALA A 6 -22.78 5.01 15.61
C ALA A 6 -21.72 3.91 15.71
N VAL A 7 -20.43 4.26 15.54
CA VAL A 7 -19.33 3.29 15.62
C VAL A 7 -19.17 2.72 17.02
N THR A 8 -19.46 3.50 18.07
CA THR A 8 -19.47 3.03 19.46
C THR A 8 -20.59 2.02 19.70
N ILE A 9 -21.80 2.25 19.16
CA ILE A 9 -22.91 1.30 19.24
C ILE A 9 -22.59 0.00 18.48
N LEU A 10 -22.00 0.11 17.29
CA LEU A 10 -21.67 -1.04 16.42
C LEU A 10 -20.59 -1.97 16.99
N ARG A 11 -19.87 -1.54 18.04
CA ARG A 11 -18.92 -2.37 18.78
C ARG A 11 -19.61 -3.54 19.48
N ASP A 12 -20.72 -3.29 20.17
CA ASP A 12 -21.43 -4.33 20.91
C ASP A 12 -22.73 -4.69 20.18
N PRO A 13 -22.82 -5.87 19.52
CA PRO A 13 -24.00 -6.28 18.78
C PRO A 13 -25.26 -6.42 19.64
N LYS A 14 -25.14 -6.47 20.98
CA LYS A 14 -26.28 -6.51 21.91
C LYS A 14 -26.80 -5.12 22.29
N GLN A 15 -26.08 -4.06 21.95
CA GLN A 15 -26.49 -2.69 22.26
C GLN A 15 -27.67 -2.27 21.40
N LYS A 16 -28.67 -1.61 22.01
CA LYS A 16 -29.82 -1.06 21.26
C LYS A 16 -29.36 0.00 20.26
N GLY A 17 -30.02 0.08 19.10
CA GLY A 17 -29.72 1.06 18.06
C GLY A 17 -28.76 0.59 16.97
N GLN A 18 -28.47 -0.72 16.86
CA GLN A 18 -27.59 -1.28 15.80
C GLN A 18 -28.04 -0.87 14.39
N GLU A 19 -29.34 -0.92 14.11
CA GLU A 19 -29.89 -0.65 12.78
C GLU A 19 -29.70 0.82 12.39
N GLU A 20 -30.03 1.74 13.30
CA GLU A 20 -29.83 3.17 13.09
C GLU A 20 -28.34 3.51 12.97
N ALA A 21 -27.48 2.86 13.79
CA ALA A 21 -26.03 3.07 13.76
C ALA A 21 -25.40 2.54 12.46
N GLY A 22 -25.87 1.38 12.00
CA GLY A 22 -25.52 0.82 10.70
C GLY A 22 -25.91 1.74 9.56
N GLN A 23 -27.10 2.35 9.62
CA GLN A 23 -27.57 3.31 8.61
C GLN A 23 -26.70 4.58 8.59
N VAL A 24 -26.34 5.14 9.74
CA VAL A 24 -25.45 6.31 9.81
C VAL A 24 -24.08 6.02 9.21
N LEU A 25 -23.50 4.85 9.52
CA LEU A 25 -22.23 4.42 8.94
C LEU A 25 -22.35 4.21 7.43
N TRP A 26 -23.42 3.55 6.99
CA TRP A 26 -23.72 3.30 5.57
C TRP A 26 -23.85 4.59 4.78
N ASP A 27 -24.63 5.55 5.27
CA ASP A 27 -24.84 6.84 4.61
C ASP A 27 -23.53 7.61 4.47
N PHE A 28 -22.69 7.59 5.52
CA PHE A 28 -21.39 8.23 5.48
C PHE A 28 -20.43 7.54 4.49
N CYS A 29 -20.29 6.22 4.55
CA CYS A 29 -19.45 5.45 3.63
C CYS A 29 -19.91 5.63 2.18
N SER A 30 -21.22 5.57 1.94
CA SER A 30 -21.83 5.80 0.62
C SER A 30 -21.56 7.20 0.09
N LEU A 31 -21.70 8.23 0.94
CA LEU A 31 -21.39 9.61 0.58
C LEU A 31 -19.92 9.77 0.18
N ARG A 32 -18.99 9.11 0.87
CA ARG A 32 -17.57 9.12 0.53
C ARG A 32 -17.30 8.32 -0.76
N ALA A 33 -17.96 7.18 -0.93
CA ALA A 33 -17.83 6.32 -2.11
C ALA A 33 -18.31 6.99 -3.40
N ARG A 34 -19.27 7.93 -3.33
CA ARG A 34 -19.77 8.71 -4.49
C ARG A 34 -18.68 9.45 -5.26
N LYS A 35 -17.55 9.76 -4.64
CA LYS A 35 -16.41 10.42 -5.30
C LYS A 35 -15.64 9.51 -6.27
N TYR A 36 -15.95 8.22 -6.26
CA TYR A 36 -15.21 7.19 -7.01
C TYR A 36 -16.06 6.52 -8.09
N TYR A 37 -15.49 5.54 -8.79
CA TYR A 37 -16.06 4.86 -9.96
C TYR A 37 -17.53 4.46 -9.77
N TYR A 38 -18.40 4.93 -10.68
CA TYR A 38 -19.86 4.83 -10.56
C TYR A 38 -20.38 3.41 -10.33
N GLN A 39 -19.76 2.40 -10.95
CA GLN A 39 -20.25 1.02 -10.95
C GLN A 39 -19.92 0.21 -9.68
N LYS A 40 -18.94 0.65 -8.87
CA LYS A 40 -18.49 -0.10 -7.67
C LYS A 40 -18.69 0.66 -6.36
N ARG A 41 -19.51 1.73 -6.38
CA ARG A 41 -19.68 2.61 -5.21
C ARG A 41 -20.31 1.88 -4.03
N GLU A 42 -21.30 1.05 -4.31
CA GLU A 42 -22.01 0.29 -3.28
C GLU A 42 -21.11 -0.79 -2.69
N ASP A 43 -20.34 -1.51 -3.52
CA ASP A 43 -19.34 -2.49 -3.04
C ASP A 43 -18.28 -1.84 -2.15
N ILE A 44 -17.74 -0.69 -2.58
CA ILE A 44 -16.76 0.08 -1.79
C ILE A 44 -17.37 0.49 -0.44
N ALA A 45 -18.61 0.97 -0.44
CA ALA A 45 -19.28 1.40 0.78
C ALA A 45 -19.57 0.22 1.71
N ALA A 46 -20.04 -0.90 1.18
CA ALA A 46 -20.34 -2.12 1.93
C ALA A 46 -19.09 -2.71 2.58
N ASP A 47 -18.01 -2.87 1.82
CA ASP A 47 -16.74 -3.39 2.31
C ASP A 47 -16.11 -2.45 3.35
N ALA A 48 -16.20 -1.14 3.13
CA ALA A 48 -15.75 -0.16 4.12
C ALA A 48 -16.57 -0.25 5.41
N CYS A 49 -17.90 -0.37 5.33
CA CYS A 49 -18.75 -0.54 6.52
C CYS A 49 -18.38 -1.81 7.29
N HIS A 50 -18.20 -2.94 6.60
CA HIS A 50 -17.81 -4.20 7.22
C HIS A 50 -16.50 -4.07 7.99
N LYS A 51 -15.47 -3.51 7.34
CA LYS A 51 -14.15 -3.32 7.93
C LYS A 51 -14.20 -2.38 9.15
N ILE A 52 -14.98 -1.31 9.08
CA ILE A 52 -15.15 -0.39 10.21
C ILE A 52 -15.84 -1.07 11.39
N ILE A 53 -16.85 -1.90 11.15
CA ILE A 53 -17.53 -2.69 12.20
C ILE A 53 -16.54 -3.66 12.87
N GLU A 54 -15.71 -4.36 12.09
CA GLU A 54 -14.67 -5.26 12.63
C GLU A 54 -13.68 -4.51 13.52
N ILE A 55 -13.26 -3.32 13.10
CA ILE A 55 -12.32 -2.48 13.85
C ILE A 55 -13.00 -1.91 15.12
N ALA A 56 -14.26 -1.51 15.02
CA ALA A 56 -15.03 -1.03 16.16
C ALA A 56 -15.17 -2.08 17.24
N ARG A 57 -15.43 -3.34 16.85
CA ARG A 57 -15.48 -4.50 17.77
C ARG A 57 -14.17 -4.75 18.50
N LYS A 58 -13.03 -4.34 17.93
CA LYS A 58 -11.71 -4.41 18.57
C LYS A 58 -11.44 -3.26 19.56
N GLY A 59 -12.37 -2.32 19.72
CA GLY A 59 -12.25 -1.19 20.66
C GLY A 59 -11.42 -0.01 20.15
N HIS A 60 -11.12 0.06 18.85
CA HIS A 60 -10.15 1.03 18.31
C HIS A 60 -10.58 2.50 18.30
N PHE A 61 -11.85 2.82 18.61
CA PHE A 61 -12.39 4.19 18.51
C PHE A 61 -12.67 4.85 19.87
N GLU A 62 -12.33 4.22 20.99
CA GLU A 62 -12.68 4.70 22.34
C GLU A 62 -12.10 6.09 22.67
N ASP A 63 -10.92 6.42 22.15
CA ASP A 63 -10.24 7.70 22.41
C ASP A 63 -10.30 8.69 21.23
N TYR A 64 -11.08 8.38 20.19
CA TYR A 64 -11.06 9.16 18.97
C TYR A 64 -12.00 10.36 19.08
N ALA A 65 -11.47 11.55 18.77
CA ALA A 65 -12.33 12.68 18.42
C ALA A 65 -13.14 12.35 17.16
N GLU A 66 -14.37 12.86 17.06
CA GLU A 66 -15.28 12.61 15.94
C GLU A 66 -14.63 12.86 14.56
N SER A 67 -13.89 13.98 14.43
CA SER A 67 -13.17 14.33 13.21
C SER A 67 -12.06 13.32 12.82
N SER A 68 -11.53 12.57 13.80
CA SER A 68 -10.55 11.50 13.57
C SER A 68 -11.23 10.22 13.07
N VAL A 69 -12.44 9.93 13.55
CA VAL A 69 -13.26 8.81 13.06
C VAL A 69 -13.68 9.04 11.61
N GLU A 70 -14.16 10.25 11.29
CA GLU A 70 -14.50 10.62 9.92
C GLU A 70 -13.33 10.51 8.94
N ARG A 71 -12.15 10.96 9.36
CA ARG A 71 -10.92 10.87 8.58
C ARG A 71 -10.53 9.41 8.36
N TYR A 72 -10.57 8.60 9.42
CA TYR A 72 -10.24 7.19 9.36
C TYR A 72 -11.15 6.44 8.38
N ILE A 73 -12.47 6.62 8.51
CA ILE A 73 -13.45 5.99 7.60
C ILE A 73 -13.23 6.45 6.16
N SER A 74 -12.94 7.74 5.94
CA SER A 74 -12.61 8.25 4.61
C SER A 74 -11.35 7.58 4.01
N THR A 75 -10.33 7.30 4.84
CA THR A 75 -9.13 6.57 4.44
C THR A 75 -9.44 5.11 4.10
N VAL A 76 -10.30 4.44 4.86
CA VAL A 76 -10.74 3.06 4.58
C VAL A 76 -11.45 2.97 3.23
N VAL A 77 -12.40 3.87 2.98
CA VAL A 77 -13.11 3.97 1.69
C VAL A 77 -12.14 4.20 0.53
N HIS A 78 -11.18 5.12 0.70
CA HIS A 78 -10.17 5.41 -0.32
C HIS A 78 -9.25 4.20 -0.62
N ASN A 79 -8.81 3.49 0.43
CA ASN A 79 -7.96 2.32 0.27
C ASN A 79 -8.69 1.19 -0.46
N ARG A 80 -9.97 0.95 -0.13
CA ARG A 80 -10.74 -0.10 -0.81
C ARG A 80 -10.91 0.18 -2.30
N GLU A 81 -11.14 1.43 -2.65
CA GLU A 81 -11.20 1.87 -4.04
C GLU A 81 -9.90 1.61 -4.80
N ARG A 82 -8.77 1.95 -4.17
CA ARG A 82 -7.44 1.68 -4.73
C ARG A 82 -7.20 0.18 -4.93
N ASP A 83 -7.67 -0.64 -4.01
CA ASP A 83 -7.52 -2.10 -4.10
C ASP A 83 -8.38 -2.67 -5.23
N LEU A 84 -9.62 -2.21 -5.41
CA LEU A 84 -10.44 -2.57 -6.57
C LEU A 84 -9.82 -2.13 -7.90
N ARG A 85 -9.21 -0.94 -7.97
CA ARG A 85 -8.45 -0.52 -9.16
C ARG A 85 -7.26 -1.44 -9.43
N ARG A 86 -6.57 -1.90 -8.40
CA ARG A 86 -5.44 -2.85 -8.52
C ARG A 86 -5.92 -4.21 -8.98
N GLU A 87 -7.04 -4.71 -8.44
CA GLU A 87 -7.70 -5.93 -8.89
C GLU A 87 -8.11 -5.84 -10.36
N GLU A 88 -8.76 -4.74 -10.78
CA GLU A 88 -9.11 -4.51 -12.18
C GLU A 88 -7.88 -4.42 -13.09
N LYS A 89 -6.82 -3.77 -12.63
CA LYS A 89 -5.56 -3.69 -13.39
C LYS A 89 -4.95 -5.08 -13.55
N ARG A 90 -4.92 -5.88 -12.48
CA ARG A 90 -4.46 -7.28 -12.51
C ARG A 90 -5.31 -8.14 -13.45
N ALA A 91 -6.64 -8.05 -13.37
CA ALA A 91 -7.56 -8.77 -14.24
C ALA A 91 -7.40 -8.37 -15.72
N LYS A 92 -7.21 -7.08 -16.02
CA LYS A 92 -6.90 -6.61 -17.38
C LYS A 92 -5.54 -7.10 -17.88
N THR A 93 -4.53 -7.16 -17.01
CA THR A 93 -3.22 -7.71 -17.36
C THR A 93 -3.30 -9.21 -17.60
N ALA A 94 -4.07 -9.96 -16.81
CA ALA A 94 -4.32 -11.39 -17.01
C ALA A 94 -5.06 -11.66 -18.34
N GLY A 95 -6.13 -10.91 -18.64
CA GLY A 95 -6.85 -11.04 -19.91
C GLY A 95 -6.05 -10.60 -21.15
N LEU A 96 -5.01 -9.78 -20.98
CA LEU A 96 -4.06 -9.46 -22.07
C LEU A 96 -3.04 -10.60 -22.30
N MET A 97 -2.85 -11.52 -21.35
CA MET A 97 -1.99 -12.70 -21.49
C MET A 97 -2.71 -13.91 -22.12
N GLU A 98 -4.05 -13.96 -22.08
CA GLU A 98 -4.84 -15.04 -22.74
C GLU A 98 -4.72 -15.06 -24.28
N GLY A 99 -4.13 -14.02 -24.89
CA GLY A 99 -3.80 -13.99 -26.32
C GLY A 99 -2.40 -14.52 -26.68
N HIS A 100 -1.59 -14.92 -25.70
CA HIS A 100 -0.25 -15.47 -25.91
C HIS A 100 -0.27 -17.01 -25.78
N PRO A 101 0.33 -17.79 -26.71
CA PRO A 101 0.26 -19.25 -26.70
C PRO A 101 0.93 -19.95 -25.50
N ASP A 102 1.57 -19.21 -24.59
CA ASP A 102 2.27 -19.75 -23.42
C ASP A 102 1.42 -19.73 -22.14
N ALA A 103 0.14 -19.34 -22.20
CA ALA A 103 -0.75 -19.23 -21.04
C ALA A 103 -1.08 -20.56 -20.33
N GLY A 104 -0.67 -21.71 -20.88
CA GLY A 104 -0.87 -23.02 -20.25
C GLY A 104 0.10 -23.38 -19.12
N GLU A 105 1.18 -22.61 -18.91
CA GLU A 105 2.20 -22.92 -17.88
C GLU A 105 1.99 -22.20 -16.54
N ASN A 106 1.08 -21.22 -16.46
CA ASN A 106 0.86 -20.44 -15.23
C ASN A 106 -0.20 -21.05 -14.29
N ASP A 107 -1.20 -21.77 -14.80
CA ASP A 107 -2.24 -22.40 -13.97
C ASP A 107 -1.68 -23.58 -13.13
N ALA A 108 -0.61 -24.23 -13.60
CA ALA A 108 0.10 -25.23 -12.82
C ALA A 108 0.97 -24.63 -11.71
N ARG A 109 1.36 -23.34 -11.83
CA ARG A 109 2.24 -22.66 -10.86
C ARG A 109 1.49 -22.06 -9.66
N GLU A 110 0.24 -21.65 -9.81
CA GLU A 110 -0.56 -21.17 -8.67
C GLU A 110 -0.91 -22.29 -7.68
N ALA A 111 -1.07 -23.53 -8.17
CA ALA A 111 -1.24 -24.70 -7.30
C ALA A 111 0.03 -25.05 -6.50
N ASP A 112 1.23 -24.81 -7.08
CA ASP A 112 2.54 -25.04 -6.44
C ASP A 112 2.93 -23.97 -5.40
N LEU A 113 2.19 -22.86 -5.30
CA LEU A 113 2.42 -21.79 -4.33
C LEU A 113 1.63 -21.96 -3.03
N ALA A 114 0.60 -22.82 -3.00
CA ALA A 114 -0.21 -23.09 -1.82
C ALA A 114 0.53 -23.94 -0.75
N ASP A 115 1.56 -24.68 -1.15
CA ASP A 115 2.33 -25.60 -0.30
C ASP A 115 3.73 -25.08 0.10
N GLN A 116 4.01 -23.81 -0.15
CA GLN A 116 5.32 -23.25 0.21
C GLN A 116 5.32 -22.73 1.65
N PRO A 117 6.35 -23.06 2.45
CA PRO A 117 6.48 -22.52 3.79
C PRO A 117 6.58 -21.00 3.70
N GLU A 118 5.68 -20.31 4.39
CA GLU A 118 5.68 -18.87 4.53
C GLU A 118 6.97 -18.46 5.27
N VAL A 119 8.03 -18.15 4.53
CA VAL A 119 9.30 -17.69 5.10
C VAL A 119 9.08 -16.25 5.57
N VAL A 120 8.60 -16.11 6.81
CA VAL A 120 8.46 -14.82 7.47
C VAL A 120 9.86 -14.35 7.88
N LEU A 121 10.55 -13.66 6.97
CA LEU A 121 11.79 -12.97 7.31
C LEU A 121 11.50 -11.94 8.40
N SER A 122 12.34 -11.90 9.44
CA SER A 122 12.26 -10.81 10.41
C SER A 122 12.57 -9.48 9.69
N ARG A 123 12.01 -8.38 10.19
CA ARG A 123 12.24 -7.04 9.62
C ARG A 123 13.74 -6.73 9.43
N ALA A 124 14.58 -7.16 10.36
CA ALA A 124 16.03 -6.96 10.30
C ALA A 124 16.72 -7.80 9.22
N GLU A 125 16.17 -8.95 8.86
CA GLU A 125 16.64 -9.78 7.74
C GLU A 125 16.18 -9.20 6.41
N LEU A 126 14.93 -8.72 6.33
CA LEU A 126 14.40 -8.05 5.15
C LEU A 126 15.21 -6.79 4.80
N VAL A 127 15.52 -5.94 5.80
CA VAL A 127 16.36 -4.75 5.61
C VAL A 127 17.73 -5.14 5.07
N ARG A 128 18.40 -6.11 5.70
CA ARG A 128 19.75 -6.55 5.29
C ARG A 128 19.77 -7.10 3.87
N THR A 129 18.77 -7.87 3.48
CA THR A 129 18.72 -8.40 2.11
C THR A 129 18.43 -7.32 1.08
N VAL A 130 17.51 -6.39 1.37
CA VAL A 130 17.25 -5.26 0.47
C VAL A 130 18.50 -4.39 0.33
N GLU A 131 19.24 -4.13 1.41
CA GLU A 131 20.50 -3.37 1.34
C GLU A 131 21.58 -4.08 0.52
N ALA A 132 21.75 -5.39 0.69
CA ALA A 132 22.70 -6.18 -0.10
C ALA A 132 22.33 -6.19 -1.60
N PHE A 133 21.03 -6.22 -1.90
CA PHE A 133 20.54 -6.19 -3.28
C PHE A 133 20.71 -4.79 -3.92
N VAL A 134 20.38 -3.74 -3.17
CA VAL A 134 20.62 -2.34 -3.57
C VAL A 134 22.10 -2.10 -3.88
N GLN A 135 23.00 -2.64 -3.06
CA GLN A 135 24.44 -2.54 -3.27
C GLN A 135 24.88 -3.20 -4.58
N LYS A 136 24.38 -4.42 -4.87
CA LYS A 136 24.66 -5.11 -6.16
C LYS A 136 24.16 -4.32 -7.36
N VAL A 137 22.95 -3.75 -7.28
CA VAL A 137 22.38 -2.91 -8.35
C VAL A 137 23.20 -1.62 -8.50
N HIS A 138 23.69 -1.04 -7.41
CA HIS A 138 24.55 0.14 -7.43
C HIS A 138 25.90 -0.14 -8.13
N GLU A 139 26.55 -1.25 -7.79
CA GLU A 139 27.83 -1.66 -8.36
C GLU A 139 27.73 -1.95 -9.87
N ALA A 140 26.63 -2.59 -10.29
CA ALA A 140 26.35 -2.89 -11.70
C ALA A 140 26.01 -1.66 -12.56
N ARG A 141 25.71 -0.50 -11.95
CA ARG A 141 25.34 0.71 -12.69
C ARG A 141 26.56 1.49 -13.22
N PRO A 142 26.44 2.13 -14.40
CA PRO A 142 27.45 3.06 -14.90
C PRO A 142 27.65 4.22 -13.92
N GLU A 143 28.91 4.64 -13.75
CA GLU A 143 29.35 5.60 -12.74
C GLU A 143 28.58 6.93 -12.79
N THR A 144 28.22 7.39 -13.99
CA THR A 144 27.45 8.61 -14.24
C THR A 144 26.07 8.64 -13.56
N TYR A 145 25.50 7.47 -13.23
CA TYR A 145 24.15 7.34 -12.66
C TYR A 145 24.13 6.91 -11.19
N ARG A 146 25.31 6.68 -10.57
CA ARG A 146 25.44 6.19 -9.20
C ARG A 146 24.86 7.16 -8.16
N SER A 147 25.21 8.44 -8.25
CA SER A 147 24.72 9.47 -7.31
C SER A 147 23.19 9.64 -7.32
N GLN A 148 22.55 9.57 -8.50
CA GLN A 148 21.09 9.66 -8.61
C GLN A 148 20.39 8.42 -8.02
N PHE A 149 21.07 7.28 -8.04
CA PHE A 149 20.60 6.05 -7.44
C PHE A 149 20.76 6.11 -5.93
N GLU A 150 21.92 6.52 -5.41
CA GLU A 150 22.18 6.72 -3.97
C GLU A 150 21.15 7.68 -3.33
N ASP A 151 20.85 8.81 -3.98
CA ASP A 151 19.78 9.72 -3.58
C ASP A 151 18.42 9.00 -3.41
N SER A 152 18.10 8.09 -4.33
CA SER A 152 16.83 7.38 -4.34
C SER A 152 16.79 6.27 -3.30
N VAL A 153 17.94 5.65 -3.04
CA VAL A 153 18.16 4.67 -1.97
C VAL A 153 17.94 5.32 -0.62
N ASP A 154 18.58 6.46 -0.35
CA ASP A 154 18.50 7.11 0.96
C ASP A 154 17.11 7.66 1.26
N LEU A 155 16.40 8.20 0.26
CA LEU A 155 14.98 8.58 0.39
C LEU A 155 14.11 7.37 0.74
N SER A 156 14.33 6.25 0.07
CA SER A 156 13.60 5.01 0.32
C SER A 156 13.97 4.39 1.68
N ARG A 157 15.24 4.54 2.10
CA ARG A 157 15.75 4.08 3.40
C ARG A 157 15.03 4.77 4.55
N ASP A 158 14.95 6.09 4.48
CA ASP A 158 14.29 6.90 5.49
C ASP A 158 12.79 6.63 5.56
N TYR A 159 12.12 6.52 4.42
CA TYR A 159 10.67 6.34 4.39
C TYR A 159 10.22 4.93 4.77
N TYR A 160 10.83 3.88 4.18
CA TYR A 160 10.34 2.50 4.35
C TYR A 160 10.95 1.76 5.54
N PHE A 161 12.20 2.05 5.89
CA PHE A 161 12.91 1.27 6.91
C PHE A 161 13.03 1.98 8.25
N ARG A 162 13.21 3.31 8.21
CA ARG A 162 13.28 4.16 9.41
C ARG A 162 11.94 4.77 9.82
N GLU A 163 10.87 4.46 9.09
CA GLU A 163 9.50 4.95 9.35
C GLU A 163 9.37 6.48 9.46
N CYS A 164 10.25 7.21 8.78
CA CYS A 164 10.12 8.66 8.72
C CYS A 164 8.84 9.02 7.96
N SER A 165 8.09 9.99 8.48
CA SER A 165 7.02 10.64 7.77
C SER A 165 7.55 11.32 6.50
N MET A 166 6.66 11.53 5.52
CA MET A 166 7.03 12.26 4.30
C MET A 166 7.55 13.66 4.63
N GLU A 167 7.00 14.31 5.64
CA GLU A 167 7.42 15.60 6.15
C GLU A 167 8.86 15.58 6.69
N GLU A 168 9.24 14.53 7.43
CA GLU A 168 10.61 14.35 7.93
C GLU A 168 11.62 14.06 6.80
N VAL A 169 11.22 13.26 5.81
CA VAL A 169 12.03 13.00 4.61
C VAL A 169 12.27 14.31 3.84
N LEU A 170 11.21 15.11 3.66
CA LEU A 170 11.30 16.41 2.98
C LEU A 170 12.19 17.40 3.75
N ALA A 171 12.07 17.44 5.08
CA ALA A 171 12.90 18.30 5.93
C ALA A 171 14.38 17.90 5.85
N ARG A 172 14.69 16.59 5.90
CA ARG A 172 16.07 16.09 5.91
C ARG A 172 16.77 16.23 4.55
N HIS A 173 16.07 15.90 3.46
CA HIS A 173 16.68 15.83 2.12
C HIS A 173 16.54 17.12 1.31
N PHE A 174 15.55 17.95 1.62
CA PHE A 174 15.23 19.16 0.84
C PHE A 174 15.19 20.42 1.69
N GLN A 175 15.57 20.35 2.98
CA GLN A 175 15.60 21.47 3.92
C GLN A 175 14.25 22.20 3.99
N VAL A 176 13.15 21.47 3.82
CA VAL A 176 11.80 22.02 3.92
C VAL A 176 11.55 22.47 5.36
N THR A 177 11.11 23.71 5.51
CA THR A 177 10.82 24.34 6.81
C THR A 177 9.37 24.83 6.86
N ALA A 178 8.93 25.29 8.03
CA ALA A 178 7.59 25.88 8.19
C ALA A 178 7.35 27.12 7.31
N THR A 179 8.42 27.76 6.83
CA THR A 179 8.35 28.92 5.93
C THR A 179 8.30 28.54 4.45
N THR A 180 8.48 27.26 4.09
CA THR A 180 8.41 26.80 2.70
C THR A 180 6.97 26.93 2.15
N PRO A 181 6.78 27.53 0.96
CA PRO A 181 5.46 27.65 0.36
C PRO A 181 4.75 26.30 0.18
N LYS A 182 3.46 26.22 0.52
CA LYS A 182 2.67 24.98 0.42
C LYS A 182 2.72 24.34 -0.97
N ALA A 183 2.70 25.16 -2.03
CA ALA A 183 2.80 24.66 -3.40
C ALA A 183 4.14 23.97 -3.70
N GLU A 184 5.22 24.47 -3.10
CA GLU A 184 6.55 23.88 -3.21
C GLU A 184 6.65 22.57 -2.43
N VAL A 185 6.07 22.50 -1.23
CA VAL A 185 5.97 21.26 -0.44
C VAL A 185 5.24 20.16 -1.23
N VAL A 186 4.10 20.48 -1.85
CA VAL A 186 3.36 19.52 -2.68
C VAL A 186 4.20 19.04 -3.87
N ARG A 187 4.88 19.96 -4.57
CA ARG A 187 5.75 19.61 -5.70
C ARG A 187 6.92 18.71 -5.28
N LEU A 188 7.53 18.98 -4.13
CA LEU A 188 8.62 18.16 -3.60
C LEU A 188 8.12 16.79 -3.17
N ARG A 189 6.96 16.72 -2.50
CA ARG A 189 6.30 15.46 -2.15
C ARG A 189 6.02 14.57 -3.37
N ASP A 190 5.48 15.14 -4.45
CA ASP A 190 5.25 14.41 -5.70
C ASP A 190 6.55 13.92 -6.33
N ARG A 191 7.60 14.72 -6.27
CA ARG A 191 8.93 14.35 -6.77
C ARG A 191 9.53 13.18 -5.98
N VAL A 192 9.49 13.23 -4.65
CA VAL A 192 9.98 12.15 -3.79
C VAL A 192 9.17 10.88 -4.04
N SER A 193 7.85 10.97 -4.09
CA SER A 193 6.96 9.83 -4.36
C SER A 193 7.27 9.17 -5.70
N LYS A 194 7.49 9.95 -6.77
CA LYS A 194 7.89 9.43 -8.08
C LYS A 194 9.29 8.81 -8.08
N LYS A 195 10.26 9.39 -7.37
CA LYS A 195 11.60 8.80 -7.22
C LYS A 195 11.54 7.45 -6.52
N MET A 196 10.82 7.36 -5.39
CA MET A 196 10.63 6.11 -4.65
C MET A 196 9.90 5.04 -5.49
N GLN A 197 8.87 5.43 -6.25
CA GLN A 197 8.16 4.51 -7.14
C GLN A 197 9.09 3.94 -8.22
N ARG A 198 9.85 4.79 -8.92
CA ARG A 198 10.81 4.34 -9.95
C ARG A 198 11.90 3.45 -9.38
N PHE A 199 12.35 3.76 -8.18
CA PHE A 199 13.34 2.94 -7.46
C PHE A 199 12.77 1.56 -7.13
N ARG A 200 11.53 1.48 -6.60
CA ARG A 200 10.84 0.20 -6.38
C ARG A 200 10.69 -0.60 -7.67
N GLU A 201 10.22 0.03 -8.75
CA GLU A 201 10.06 -0.63 -10.06
C GLU A 201 11.39 -1.16 -10.60
N ALA A 202 12.48 -0.39 -10.45
CA ALA A 202 13.82 -0.84 -10.83
C ALA A 202 14.33 -2.00 -9.96
N LEU A 203 14.04 -2.00 -8.66
CA LEU A 203 14.38 -3.11 -7.78
C LEU A 203 13.64 -4.38 -8.17
N VAL A 204 12.32 -4.32 -8.35
CA VAL A 204 11.50 -5.47 -8.76
C VAL A 204 12.00 -6.02 -10.09
N SER A 205 12.21 -5.17 -11.09
CA SER A 205 12.71 -5.61 -12.41
C SER A 205 14.08 -6.28 -12.33
N GLN A 206 14.97 -5.82 -11.44
CA GLN A 206 16.29 -6.42 -11.25
C GLN A 206 16.21 -7.73 -10.45
N ILE A 207 15.27 -7.85 -9.51
CA ILE A 207 15.01 -9.10 -8.79
C ILE A 207 14.50 -10.15 -9.79
N ASP A 208 13.55 -9.78 -10.65
CA ASP A 208 13.02 -10.64 -11.70
C ASP A 208 14.13 -11.11 -12.66
N GLU A 209 15.03 -10.21 -13.05
CA GLU A 209 16.18 -10.51 -13.93
C GLU A 209 17.22 -11.40 -13.24
N ALA A 210 17.56 -11.12 -11.98
CA ALA A 210 18.48 -11.93 -11.18
C ALA A 210 17.94 -13.34 -10.89
N THR A 211 16.61 -13.47 -10.77
CA THR A 211 15.91 -14.74 -10.60
C THR A 211 15.90 -15.53 -11.92
N ARG A 212 15.61 -14.88 -13.05
CA ARG A 212 15.65 -15.51 -14.39
C ARG A 212 17.05 -15.98 -14.78
N THR A 213 18.08 -15.27 -14.38
CA THR A 213 19.49 -15.61 -14.65
C THR A 213 20.10 -16.59 -13.63
N LYS A 214 19.31 -17.07 -12.65
CA LYS A 214 19.75 -17.95 -11.54
C LYS A 214 20.90 -17.36 -10.69
N LEU A 215 21.06 -16.04 -10.69
CA LEU A 215 22.00 -15.31 -9.85
C LEU A 215 21.53 -15.23 -8.39
N ILE A 216 20.23 -15.45 -8.16
CA ILE A 216 19.59 -15.62 -6.87
C ILE A 216 18.80 -16.94 -6.95
N ASP A 217 18.85 -17.73 -5.87
CA ASP A 217 18.05 -18.96 -5.76
C ASP A 217 16.55 -18.62 -5.89
N PRO A 218 15.79 -19.32 -6.76
CA PRO A 218 14.35 -19.11 -6.93
C PRO A 218 13.55 -19.05 -5.62
N ASP A 219 13.95 -19.81 -4.60
CA ASP A 219 13.26 -19.82 -3.31
C ASP A 219 13.57 -18.57 -2.48
N THR A 220 14.71 -17.92 -2.72
CA THR A 220 15.01 -16.62 -2.14
C THR A 220 14.22 -15.52 -2.84
N ALA A 221 14.04 -15.59 -4.16
CA ALA A 221 13.30 -14.60 -4.93
C ALA A 221 11.81 -14.49 -4.54
N LYS A 222 11.17 -15.60 -4.21
CA LYS A 222 9.76 -15.65 -3.77
C LYS A 222 9.49 -14.90 -2.46
N ALA A 223 10.49 -14.73 -1.60
CA ALA A 223 10.36 -13.89 -0.41
C ALA A 223 10.28 -12.38 -0.70
N TYR A 224 10.42 -11.96 -1.97
CA TYR A 224 10.49 -10.55 -2.39
C TYR A 224 9.38 -10.11 -3.35
N GLU A 225 8.35 -10.94 -3.59
CA GLU A 225 7.15 -10.51 -4.33
C GLU A 225 6.23 -9.66 -3.41
N PHE A 226 6.18 -8.34 -3.65
CA PHE A 226 5.41 -7.34 -2.88
C PHE A 226 4.23 -6.72 -3.65
#